data_AF-A0AAW5IXZ5-F1
#
_entry.id   AF-A0AAW5IXZ5-F1
#
_cell.length_a   1.000
_cell.length_b   1.000
_cell.length_c   1.000
_cell.angle_alpha   90.00
_cell.angle_beta   90.00
_cell.angle_gamma   90.00
#
_symmetry.space_group_name_H-M   'P 1'
#
loop_
_entity.id
_entity.type
_entity.pdbx_description
1 polymer ?
#
loop_
_entity_poly.entity_id
_entity_poly.type
_entity_poly.pdbx_seq_one_letter_code
_entity_poly.pdbx_strand_id
1 'polypeptide(L)'
;MVSAADSHYYGFTALRGQKVLIQGHLSGSAQLEIHDGAKWNMLASGQKMVLPSLTLGQDVIVRVSHNESSTFVQGSTCGLILGSFPKVTYARLRDQPYGMSRIPPDASTLGPLSAQGISNVVLEIDMTDSTGTPLEGGIASYSIDLPKSDKSRPTGLVKTDASGKVRTVVDIGRCVGGNDADVFAEKDRWTHIWRTQYFEGSWVVDNPYALNTGLDTPHPDKGQVGHICHQRLIKSTP
;
A
#
# COMPACT_ATOMS: atom_id res chain seq x y z
N MET A 1 -14.93 23.89 8.11
CA MET A 1 -15.88 24.97 7.79
C MET A 1 -15.91 25.96 8.93
N VAL A 2 -15.87 27.25 8.62
CA VAL A 2 -15.91 28.36 9.58
C VAL A 2 -17.30 29.00 9.65
N SER A 3 -18.14 28.85 8.62
CA SER A 3 -19.54 29.31 8.61
C SER A 3 -20.48 28.30 7.95
N ALA A 4 -21.79 28.44 8.19
CA ALA A 4 -22.83 27.61 7.57
C ALA A 4 -23.02 27.89 6.06
N ALA A 5 -22.57 29.05 5.59
CA ALA A 5 -22.62 29.42 4.17
C ALA A 5 -21.41 28.91 3.37
N ASP A 6 -20.40 28.35 4.05
CA ASP A 6 -19.18 27.88 3.39
C ASP A 6 -19.50 26.71 2.45
N SER A 7 -18.97 26.80 1.23
CA SER A 7 -19.00 25.73 0.25
C SER A 7 -17.65 25.63 -0.44
N HIS A 8 -17.06 24.44 -0.43
CA HIS A 8 -15.80 24.16 -1.11
C HIS A 8 -16.05 23.22 -2.28
N TYR A 9 -15.61 23.62 -3.47
CA TYR A 9 -15.76 22.86 -4.70
C TYR A 9 -14.43 22.25 -5.10
N TYR A 10 -14.46 20.99 -5.51
CA TYR A 10 -13.32 20.26 -6.02
C TYR A 10 -13.68 19.64 -7.36
N GLY A 11 -12.74 19.69 -8.30
CA GLY A 11 -12.92 19.17 -9.65
C GLY A 11 -11.87 18.13 -10.00
N PHE A 12 -12.27 17.13 -10.78
CA PHE A 12 -11.38 16.17 -11.40
C PHE A 12 -11.78 15.96 -12.86
N THR A 13 -10.83 16.15 -13.78
CA THR A 13 -11.06 15.95 -15.21
C THR A 13 -10.53 14.59 -15.66
N ALA A 14 -11.38 13.76 -16.26
CA ALA A 14 -11.00 12.46 -16.78
C ALA A 14 -10.21 12.58 -18.09
N LEU A 15 -8.87 12.57 -18.02
CA LEU A 15 -8.01 12.75 -19.20
C LEU A 15 -7.95 11.57 -20.16
N ARG A 16 -8.30 10.35 -19.73
CA ARG A 16 -8.05 9.10 -20.48
C ARG A 16 -9.22 8.12 -20.43
N GLY A 17 -10.36 8.54 -19.89
CA GLY A 17 -11.53 7.68 -19.68
C GLY A 17 -11.38 6.65 -18.56
N GLN A 18 -10.51 6.97 -17.60
CA GLN A 18 -10.35 6.20 -16.38
C GLN A 18 -11.60 6.27 -15.48
N LYS A 19 -11.79 5.23 -14.66
CA LYS A 19 -12.70 5.23 -13.52
C LYS A 19 -12.22 6.24 -12.48
N VAL A 20 -13.15 6.80 -11.71
CA VAL A 20 -12.85 7.78 -10.67
C VAL A 20 -13.38 7.27 -9.33
N LEU A 21 -12.56 7.33 -8.30
CA LEU A 21 -12.93 7.02 -6.93
C LEU A 21 -13.27 8.31 -6.18
N ILE A 22 -14.39 8.27 -5.46
CA ILE A 22 -14.83 9.34 -4.57
C ILE A 22 -15.16 8.74 -3.21
N GLN A 23 -14.60 9.32 -2.15
CA GLN A 23 -14.93 8.98 -0.77
C GLN A 23 -14.75 10.20 0.12
N GLY A 24 -15.71 10.43 1.03
CA GLY A 24 -15.63 11.49 2.03
C GLY A 24 -15.67 10.92 3.44
N HIS A 25 -14.78 11.39 4.31
CA HIS A 25 -14.84 11.15 5.75
C HIS A 25 -15.25 12.45 6.46
N LEU A 26 -16.51 12.50 6.86
CA LEU A 26 -17.18 13.69 7.36
C LEU A 26 -17.21 13.72 8.90
N SER A 27 -17.08 14.91 9.48
CA SER A 27 -17.29 15.16 10.90
C SER A 27 -18.20 16.38 11.14
N GLY A 28 -18.88 16.42 12.28
CA GLY A 28 -19.80 17.49 12.64
C GLY A 28 -21.00 17.57 11.69
N SER A 29 -21.24 18.74 11.12
CA SER A 29 -22.36 19.03 10.22
C SER A 29 -21.93 19.12 8.74
N ALA A 30 -20.81 18.51 8.36
CA ALA A 30 -20.35 18.49 6.98
C ALA A 30 -21.14 17.49 6.12
N GLN A 31 -21.41 17.85 4.88
CA GLN A 31 -21.88 16.94 3.83
C GLN A 31 -20.95 16.97 2.63
N LEU A 32 -20.92 15.86 1.89
CA LEU A 32 -20.26 15.73 0.59
C LEU A 32 -21.32 15.42 -0.46
N GLU A 33 -21.30 16.17 -1.55
CA GLU A 33 -22.22 16.00 -2.67
C GLU A 33 -21.43 15.86 -3.97
N ILE A 34 -21.96 15.06 -4.90
CA ILE A 34 -21.46 14.91 -6.26
C ILE A 34 -22.46 15.51 -7.25
N HIS A 35 -21.98 16.26 -8.24
CA HIS A 35 -22.79 16.74 -9.34
C HIS A 35 -22.88 15.69 -10.45
N ASP A 36 -24.08 15.24 -10.82
CA ASP A 36 -24.29 14.26 -11.89
C ASP A 36 -24.51 14.89 -13.28
N GLY A 37 -24.39 16.23 -13.37
CA GLY A 37 -24.68 17.01 -14.58
C GLY A 37 -26.04 17.71 -14.54
N ALA A 38 -26.97 17.27 -13.69
CA ALA A 38 -28.28 17.87 -13.51
C ALA A 38 -28.55 18.31 -12.06
N LYS A 39 -28.09 17.53 -11.08
CA LYS A 39 -28.34 17.76 -9.67
C LYS A 39 -27.17 17.34 -8.79
N TRP A 40 -27.20 17.82 -7.56
CA TRP A 40 -26.33 17.39 -6.48
C TRP A 40 -26.92 16.17 -5.80
N ASN A 41 -26.12 15.12 -5.65
CA ASN A 41 -26.49 13.92 -4.91
C ASN A 41 -25.57 13.79 -3.70
N MET A 42 -26.15 13.57 -2.52
CA MET A 42 -25.39 13.38 -1.29
C MET A 42 -24.66 12.04 -1.29
N LEU A 43 -23.41 12.05 -0.83
CA LEU A 43 -22.59 10.86 -0.58
C LEU A 43 -22.42 10.70 0.93
N ALA A 44 -22.80 9.54 1.47
CA ALA A 44 -22.71 9.30 2.91
C ALA A 44 -21.25 9.23 3.38
N SER A 45 -20.99 9.59 4.65
CA SER A 45 -19.65 9.50 5.25
C SER A 45 -19.14 8.06 5.17
N GLY A 46 -17.91 7.88 4.68
CA GLY A 46 -17.26 6.59 4.46
C GLY A 46 -17.73 5.84 3.22
N GLN A 47 -18.83 6.25 2.57
CA GLN A 47 -19.32 5.62 1.34
C GLN A 47 -18.33 5.82 0.21
N LYS A 48 -17.98 4.71 -0.46
CA LYS A 48 -17.15 4.72 -1.66
C LYS A 48 -18.07 4.76 -2.88
N MET A 49 -17.77 5.67 -3.80
CA MET A 49 -18.40 5.72 -5.12
C MET A 49 -17.31 5.55 -6.18
N VAL A 50 -17.50 4.55 -7.04
CA VAL A 50 -16.67 4.36 -8.22
C VAL A 50 -17.49 4.81 -9.42
N LEU A 51 -17.09 5.91 -10.02
CA LEU A 51 -17.63 6.29 -11.32
C LEU A 51 -17.04 5.37 -12.38
N PRO A 52 -17.85 4.85 -13.31
CA PRO A 52 -17.37 4.02 -14.40
C PRO A 52 -16.44 4.82 -15.33
N SER A 53 -15.92 4.17 -16.37
CA SER A 53 -15.09 4.83 -17.38
C SER A 53 -15.78 6.08 -17.92
N LEU A 54 -15.24 7.24 -17.57
CA LEU A 54 -15.78 8.54 -17.96
C LEU A 54 -15.40 8.86 -19.41
N THR A 55 -16.07 9.81 -20.04
CA THR A 55 -15.62 10.29 -21.36
C THR A 55 -14.36 11.15 -21.18
N LEU A 56 -13.49 11.20 -22.20
CA LEU A 56 -12.31 12.05 -22.16
C LEU A 56 -12.72 13.51 -22.02
N GLY A 57 -12.09 14.22 -21.09
CA GLY A 57 -12.41 15.61 -20.76
C GLY A 57 -13.63 15.78 -19.87
N GLN A 58 -14.30 14.70 -19.43
CA GLN A 58 -15.43 14.80 -18.53
C GLN A 58 -14.99 15.26 -17.13
N ASP A 59 -15.64 16.29 -16.63
CA ASP A 59 -15.43 16.79 -15.28
C ASP A 59 -16.30 16.06 -14.26
N VAL A 60 -15.69 15.73 -13.13
CA VAL A 60 -16.33 15.28 -11.91
C VAL A 60 -16.21 16.42 -10.91
N ILE A 61 -17.34 16.97 -10.49
CA ILE A 61 -17.39 18.07 -9.53
C ILE A 61 -18.02 17.56 -8.24
N VAL A 62 -17.33 17.78 -7.14
CA VAL A 62 -17.86 17.50 -5.79
C VAL A 62 -17.85 18.78 -4.97
N ARG A 63 -18.80 18.87 -4.04
CA ARG A 63 -18.93 19.97 -3.11
C ARG A 63 -18.93 19.46 -1.68
N VAL A 64 -18.16 20.12 -0.83
CA VAL A 64 -18.26 20.00 0.63
C VAL A 64 -18.95 21.24 1.16
N SER A 65 -20.05 21.06 1.88
CA SER A 65 -20.86 22.15 2.44
C SER A 65 -21.44 21.76 3.79
N HIS A 66 -22.12 22.71 4.44
CA HIS A 66 -22.92 22.43 5.61
C HIS A 66 -24.21 21.67 5.24
N ASN A 67 -24.54 20.63 6.00
CA ASN A 67 -25.80 19.95 5.88
C ASN A 67 -26.93 20.76 6.52
N GLU A 68 -27.74 21.41 5.70
CA GLU A 68 -28.86 22.27 6.10
C GLU A 68 -29.95 21.53 6.92
N SER A 69 -29.99 20.20 6.86
CA SER A 69 -30.89 19.39 7.71
C SER A 69 -30.41 19.23 9.15
N SER A 70 -29.24 19.78 9.49
CA SER A 70 -28.61 19.66 10.81
C SER A 70 -28.18 21.02 11.35
N THR A 71 -28.01 21.14 12.67
CA THR A 71 -27.45 22.35 13.28
C THR A 71 -25.98 22.52 12.88
N PHE A 72 -25.59 23.74 12.49
CA PHE A 72 -24.21 24.04 12.14
C PHE A 72 -23.24 23.79 13.29
N VAL A 73 -22.16 23.06 13.01
CA VAL A 73 -21.05 22.80 13.92
C VAL A 73 -19.80 23.47 13.37
N GLN A 74 -19.33 24.52 14.05
CA GLN A 74 -18.08 25.17 13.71
C GLN A 74 -16.92 24.19 13.82
N GLY A 75 -15.99 24.22 12.86
CA GLY A 75 -14.86 23.30 12.83
C GLY A 75 -15.17 21.94 12.19
N SER A 76 -16.36 21.74 11.61
CA SER A 76 -16.67 20.56 10.81
C SER A 76 -15.62 20.32 9.71
N THR A 77 -15.20 19.08 9.52
CA THR A 77 -14.14 18.69 8.57
C THR A 77 -14.62 17.63 7.58
N CYS A 78 -13.96 17.57 6.42
CA CYS A 78 -14.14 16.53 5.42
C CYS A 78 -12.76 16.09 4.92
N GLY A 79 -12.40 14.82 5.16
CA GLY A 79 -11.31 14.16 4.45
C GLY A 79 -11.82 13.67 3.10
N LEU A 80 -11.42 14.32 2.00
CA LEU A 80 -11.87 13.99 0.65
C LEU A 80 -10.82 13.16 -0.09
N ILE A 81 -11.27 12.08 -0.71
CA ILE A 81 -10.55 11.30 -1.70
C ILE A 81 -11.28 11.50 -3.01
N LEU A 82 -10.60 12.10 -3.99
CA LEU A 82 -11.10 12.35 -5.34
C LEU A 82 -9.95 12.13 -6.31
N GLY A 83 -10.09 11.17 -7.21
CA GLY A 83 -9.09 10.93 -8.24
C GLY A 83 -9.31 9.66 -9.03
N SER A 84 -8.37 9.36 -9.93
CA SER A 84 -8.37 8.11 -10.69
C SER A 84 -8.48 6.89 -9.78
N PHE A 85 -9.30 5.92 -10.17
CA PHE A 85 -9.44 4.67 -9.43
C PHE A 85 -8.09 3.93 -9.41
N PRO A 86 -7.54 3.65 -8.22
CA PRO A 86 -6.20 3.10 -8.11
C PRO A 86 -6.19 1.58 -8.35
N LYS A 87 -5.20 1.11 -9.08
CA LYS A 87 -4.90 -0.30 -9.28
C LYS A 87 -3.45 -0.57 -8.90
N VAL A 88 -3.23 -1.47 -7.94
CA VAL A 88 -1.90 -2.03 -7.69
C VAL A 88 -1.63 -3.03 -8.82
N THR A 89 -0.58 -2.79 -9.60
CA THR A 89 -0.20 -3.64 -10.74
C THR A 89 1.04 -4.47 -10.45
N TYR A 90 1.83 -4.04 -9.48
CA TYR A 90 3.00 -4.75 -9.00
C TYR A 90 3.20 -4.42 -7.53
N ALA A 91 3.41 -5.45 -6.72
CA ALA A 91 4.01 -5.29 -5.40
C ALA A 91 5.06 -6.37 -5.19
N ARG A 92 6.20 -5.98 -4.60
CA ARG A 92 7.25 -6.91 -4.23
C ARG A 92 7.95 -6.45 -2.98
N LEU A 93 8.07 -7.37 -2.04
CA LEU A 93 9.07 -7.28 -0.99
C LEU A 93 10.39 -7.85 -1.53
N ARG A 94 11.47 -7.10 -1.38
CA ARG A 94 12.83 -7.49 -1.72
C ARG A 94 13.67 -7.65 -0.47
N ASP A 95 14.75 -8.39 -0.66
CA ASP A 95 15.73 -8.63 0.38
C ASP A 95 16.32 -7.35 0.95
N GLN A 96 16.86 -7.48 2.16
CA GLN A 96 17.83 -6.52 2.66
C GLN A 96 18.98 -6.39 1.64
N PRO A 97 19.31 -5.18 1.18
CA PRO A 97 20.23 -5.01 0.06
C PRO A 97 21.70 -5.33 0.38
N TYR A 98 22.08 -5.33 1.66
CA TYR A 98 23.47 -5.54 2.09
C TYR A 98 23.52 -6.13 3.51
N GLY A 99 24.68 -6.67 3.88
CA GLY A 99 24.95 -7.14 5.23
C GLY A 99 24.22 -8.44 5.60
N MET A 100 23.79 -9.21 4.60
CA MET A 100 23.25 -10.55 4.77
C MET A 100 23.55 -11.39 3.52
N SER A 101 23.52 -12.70 3.69
CA SER A 101 23.57 -13.70 2.64
C SER A 101 22.20 -14.34 2.49
N ARG A 102 21.67 -14.39 1.26
CA ARG A 102 20.35 -14.97 0.98
C ARG A 102 20.40 -16.49 1.18
N ILE A 103 19.48 -17.02 1.99
CA ILE A 103 19.24 -18.46 2.08
C ILE A 103 18.69 -18.92 0.71
N PRO A 104 19.38 -19.81 -0.02
CA PRO A 104 18.90 -20.27 -1.30
C PRO A 104 17.68 -21.20 -1.14
N PRO A 105 16.83 -21.35 -2.17
CA PRO A 105 15.58 -22.11 -2.05
C PRO A 105 15.75 -23.57 -1.60
N ASP A 106 16.86 -24.21 -1.98
CA ASP A 106 17.23 -25.58 -1.64
C ASP A 106 17.74 -25.75 -0.21
N ALA A 107 18.17 -24.66 0.45
CA ALA A 107 18.60 -24.68 1.85
C ALA A 107 17.51 -24.21 2.83
N SER A 108 16.37 -23.71 2.33
CA SER A 108 15.26 -23.28 3.15
C SER A 108 14.44 -24.50 3.60
N THR A 109 14.41 -24.75 4.90
CA THR A 109 13.61 -25.84 5.51
C THR A 109 12.11 -25.48 5.62
N LEU A 110 11.77 -24.20 5.43
CA LEU A 110 10.39 -23.66 5.52
C LEU A 110 9.75 -23.34 4.16
N GLY A 111 10.41 -23.68 3.04
CA GLY A 111 9.90 -23.44 1.68
C GLY A 111 10.36 -22.12 1.04
N PRO A 112 9.74 -21.71 -0.09
CA PRO A 112 10.25 -20.61 -0.91
C PRO A 112 10.02 -19.24 -0.29
N LEU A 113 11.11 -18.51 -0.04
CA LEU A 113 11.07 -17.15 0.53
C LEU A 113 11.09 -16.11 -0.59
N SER A 114 10.06 -15.26 -0.67
CA SER A 114 10.00 -14.18 -1.67
C SER A 114 10.97 -13.03 -1.35
N ALA A 115 11.17 -12.76 -0.06
CA ALA A 115 12.09 -11.77 0.48
C ALA A 115 12.78 -12.30 1.74
N GLN A 116 13.96 -11.78 2.06
CA GLN A 116 14.70 -12.12 3.28
C GLN A 116 15.36 -10.88 3.88
N GLY A 117 15.42 -10.77 5.20
CA GLY A 117 16.05 -9.62 5.85
C GLY A 117 16.45 -9.92 7.28
N ILE A 118 17.49 -9.23 7.78
CA ILE A 118 17.89 -9.32 9.19
C ILE A 118 17.16 -8.25 10.02
N SER A 119 17.18 -7.01 9.53
CA SER A 119 16.49 -5.90 10.18
C SER A 119 15.68 -5.04 9.23
N ASN A 120 15.94 -5.14 7.94
CA ASN A 120 15.25 -4.36 6.94
C ASN A 120 14.89 -5.22 5.73
N VAL A 121 13.86 -4.81 5.02
CA VAL A 121 13.48 -5.29 3.69
C VAL A 121 13.12 -4.10 2.82
N VAL A 122 13.08 -4.27 1.50
CA VAL A 122 12.72 -3.18 0.59
C VAL A 122 11.37 -3.45 -0.04
N LEU A 123 10.42 -2.56 0.16
CA LEU A 123 9.10 -2.61 -0.45
C LEU A 123 9.11 -1.82 -1.77
N GLU A 124 8.68 -2.47 -2.85
CA GLU A 124 8.47 -1.86 -4.16
C GLU A 124 7.01 -2.06 -4.59
N ILE A 125 6.38 -0.99 -5.06
CA ILE A 125 4.99 -1.02 -5.54
C ILE A 125 4.88 -0.14 -6.78
N ASP A 126 4.19 -0.65 -7.80
CA ASP A 126 3.73 0.12 -8.95
C ASP A 126 2.20 0.17 -8.95
N MET A 127 1.66 1.34 -9.30
CA MET A 127 0.24 1.59 -9.38
C MET A 127 -0.11 2.29 -10.70
N THR A 128 -1.26 1.93 -11.23
CA THR A 128 -1.86 2.59 -12.39
C THR A 128 -3.28 3.05 -12.07
N ASP A 129 -3.81 3.93 -12.92
CA ASP A 129 -5.26 4.11 -13.03
C ASP A 129 -5.91 2.91 -13.74
N SER A 130 -7.23 2.95 -13.90
CA SER A 130 -7.98 1.88 -14.55
C SER A 130 -7.70 1.73 -16.06
N THR A 131 -6.96 2.65 -16.68
CA THR A 131 -6.54 2.53 -18.10
C THR A 131 -5.11 2.04 -18.25
N GLY A 132 -4.41 1.78 -17.13
CA GLY A 132 -3.03 1.32 -17.12
C GLY A 132 -2.00 2.45 -17.15
N THR A 133 -2.43 3.71 -17.01
CA THR A 133 -1.48 4.84 -16.93
C THR A 133 -0.91 4.94 -15.52
N PRO A 134 0.39 5.23 -15.34
CA PRO A 134 0.97 5.44 -14.01
C PRO A 134 0.17 6.40 -13.14
N LEU A 135 -0.09 6.00 -11.90
CA LEU A 135 -0.88 6.78 -10.96
C LEU A 135 0.02 7.50 -9.97
N GLU A 136 0.20 8.80 -10.16
CA GLU A 136 0.83 9.67 -9.17
C GLU A 136 -0.05 9.81 -7.92
N GLY A 137 0.58 9.72 -6.76
CA GLY A 137 -0.09 9.92 -5.49
C GLY A 137 -1.06 8.82 -5.07
N GLY A 138 -1.04 7.67 -5.74
CA GLY A 138 -1.69 6.45 -5.31
C GLY A 138 -1.18 6.03 -3.93
N ILE A 139 -2.11 5.66 -3.05
CA ILE A 139 -1.80 5.20 -1.69
C ILE A 139 -1.93 3.69 -1.62
N ALA A 140 -0.88 3.01 -1.18
CA ALA A 140 -0.91 1.60 -0.84
C ALA A 140 -0.68 1.41 0.65
N SER A 141 -1.35 0.42 1.23
CA SER A 141 -1.08 -0.07 2.57
C SER A 141 -0.26 -1.35 2.48
N TYR A 142 0.65 -1.53 3.43
CA TYR A 142 1.39 -2.77 3.58
C TYR A 142 1.28 -3.29 5.02
N SER A 143 1.33 -4.61 5.15
CA SER A 143 1.47 -5.30 6.43
C SER A 143 2.43 -6.45 6.25
N ILE A 144 3.44 -6.53 7.11
CA ILE A 144 4.36 -7.66 7.21
C ILE A 144 4.07 -8.33 8.55
N ASP A 145 3.80 -9.62 8.58
CA ASP A 145 3.56 -10.39 9.80
C ASP A 145 4.80 -11.25 10.10
N LEU A 146 5.44 -10.95 11.22
CA LEU A 146 6.66 -11.56 11.72
C LEU A 146 6.49 -11.92 13.20
N PRO A 147 5.72 -12.95 13.57
CA PRO A 147 5.32 -13.21 14.96
C PRO A 147 6.47 -13.39 15.96
N LYS A 148 7.69 -13.64 15.47
CA LYS A 148 8.91 -13.85 16.26
C LYS A 148 9.90 -12.67 16.23
N SER A 149 9.52 -11.56 15.61
CA SER A 149 10.25 -10.29 15.62
C SER A 149 9.90 -9.47 16.86
N ASP A 150 10.84 -8.64 17.32
CA ASP A 150 10.56 -7.53 18.26
C ASP A 150 9.61 -6.47 17.67
N LYS A 151 9.45 -6.48 16.34
CA LYS A 151 8.48 -5.71 15.57
C LYS A 151 7.59 -6.67 14.81
N SER A 152 6.65 -7.27 15.54
CA SER A 152 5.88 -8.42 15.05
C SER A 152 4.97 -8.14 13.86
N ARG A 153 4.54 -6.88 13.68
CA ARG A 153 3.69 -6.51 12.55
C ARG A 153 3.98 -5.12 12.00
N PRO A 154 5.07 -4.91 11.25
CA PRO A 154 5.33 -3.63 10.58
C PRO A 154 4.22 -3.33 9.58
N THR A 155 3.57 -2.18 9.73
CA THR A 155 2.54 -1.69 8.81
C THR A 155 2.81 -0.23 8.43
N GLY A 156 2.22 0.21 7.33
CA GLY A 156 2.33 1.61 6.93
C GLY A 156 1.55 1.93 5.66
N LEU A 157 1.51 3.22 5.34
CA LEU A 157 1.01 3.75 4.08
C LEU A 157 2.17 4.31 3.28
N VAL A 158 2.18 4.03 1.98
CA VAL A 158 3.15 4.57 1.03
C VAL A 158 2.43 5.24 -0.12
N LYS A 159 3.07 6.26 -0.69
CA LYS A 159 2.53 7.09 -1.77
C LYS A 159 3.42 6.97 -3.00
N THR A 160 2.83 6.73 -4.17
CA THR A 160 3.55 6.67 -5.44
C THR A 160 3.94 8.05 -5.95
N ASP A 161 5.09 8.11 -6.62
CA ASP A 161 5.58 9.29 -7.33
C ASP A 161 4.92 9.45 -8.71
N ALA A 162 5.37 10.44 -9.49
CA ALA A 162 4.86 10.73 -10.83
C ALA A 162 5.01 9.57 -11.84
N SER A 163 5.91 8.62 -11.59
CA SER A 163 6.07 7.41 -12.39
C SER A 163 5.12 6.28 -11.98
N GLY A 164 4.24 6.55 -10.99
CA GLY A 164 3.32 5.57 -10.43
C GLY A 164 4.01 4.54 -9.54
N LYS A 165 5.21 4.83 -9.03
CA LYS A 165 6.03 3.88 -8.30
C LYS A 165 6.36 4.37 -6.90
N VAL A 166 6.64 3.43 -6.00
CA VAL A 166 7.26 3.71 -4.70
C VAL A 166 8.25 2.62 -4.35
N ARG A 167 9.40 3.03 -3.81
CA ARG A 167 10.43 2.14 -3.28
C ARG A 167 10.88 2.65 -1.93
N THR A 168 10.66 1.86 -0.87
CA THR A 168 11.01 2.25 0.50
C THR A 168 11.65 1.12 1.28
N VAL A 169 12.48 1.47 2.25
CA VAL A 169 13.05 0.51 3.21
C VAL A 169 12.09 0.39 4.38
N VAL A 170 11.68 -0.84 4.69
CA VAL A 170 10.85 -1.16 5.85
C VAL A 170 11.74 -1.81 6.90
N ASP A 171 11.86 -1.15 8.04
CA ASP A 171 12.43 -1.74 9.25
C ASP A 171 11.49 -2.81 9.80
N ILE A 172 11.99 -4.05 9.87
CA ILE A 172 11.28 -5.24 10.33
C ILE A 172 11.75 -5.69 11.72
N GLY A 173 12.61 -4.91 12.37
CA GLY A 173 13.11 -5.22 13.70
C GLY A 173 14.09 -6.40 13.72
N ARG A 174 14.43 -6.87 14.91
CA ARG A 174 15.33 -8.01 15.14
C ARG A 174 14.55 -9.22 15.66
N CYS A 175 15.15 -10.39 15.54
CA CYS A 175 14.65 -11.62 16.15
C CYS A 175 15.78 -12.41 16.78
N VAL A 176 15.43 -13.36 17.64
CA VAL A 176 16.36 -14.25 18.36
C VAL A 176 15.89 -15.70 18.21
N GLY A 177 16.82 -16.61 17.94
CA GLY A 177 16.53 -18.02 17.67
C GLY A 177 16.23 -18.27 16.19
N GLY A 178 15.30 -19.18 15.91
CA GLY A 178 14.90 -19.53 14.54
C GLY A 178 15.09 -21.00 14.22
N ASN A 179 14.55 -21.42 13.08
CA ASN A 179 14.85 -22.71 12.49
C ASN A 179 16.20 -22.61 11.77
N ASP A 180 17.01 -23.67 11.88
CA ASP A 180 18.22 -23.77 11.08
C ASP A 180 17.82 -23.95 9.60
N ALA A 181 18.39 -23.11 8.73
CA ALA A 181 18.52 -23.44 7.32
C ALA A 181 19.62 -24.51 7.15
N ASP A 182 19.56 -25.27 6.07
CA ASP A 182 20.69 -26.13 5.71
C ASP A 182 21.93 -25.27 5.46
N VAL A 183 23.11 -25.85 5.71
CA VAL A 183 24.37 -25.16 5.45
C VAL A 183 24.51 -24.94 3.94
N PHE A 184 24.66 -23.68 3.54
CA PHE A 184 24.74 -23.31 2.13
C PHE A 184 26.02 -22.54 1.80
N ALA A 185 26.39 -22.61 0.53
CA ALA A 185 27.53 -21.88 -0.02
C ALA A 185 27.04 -20.70 -0.86
N GLU A 186 27.53 -19.51 -0.55
CA GLU A 186 27.40 -18.32 -1.37
C GLU A 186 28.69 -18.15 -2.18
N LYS A 187 28.55 -17.99 -3.50
CA LYS A 187 29.69 -17.78 -4.40
C LYS A 187 29.72 -16.34 -4.88
N ASP A 188 30.81 -15.65 -4.58
CA ASP A 188 31.17 -14.36 -5.15
C ASP A 188 32.57 -14.45 -5.79
N ARG A 189 33.52 -13.60 -5.37
CA ARG A 189 34.94 -13.80 -5.68
C ARG A 189 35.55 -14.97 -4.90
N TRP A 190 34.88 -15.43 -3.84
CA TRP A 190 35.24 -16.53 -2.94
C TRP A 190 34.00 -17.42 -2.73
N THR A 191 34.18 -18.58 -2.12
CA THR A 191 33.07 -19.41 -1.63
C THR A 191 32.93 -19.25 -0.13
N HIS A 192 31.80 -18.69 0.31
CA HIS A 192 31.45 -18.49 1.71
C HIS A 192 30.44 -19.54 2.15
N ILE A 193 30.75 -20.28 3.22
CA ILE A 193 29.87 -21.29 3.80
C ILE A 193 29.15 -20.68 5.01
N TRP A 194 27.83 -20.68 4.98
CA TRP A 194 26.98 -20.01 5.96
C TRP A 194 26.15 -21.00 6.77
N ARG A 195 25.96 -20.66 8.05
CA ARG A 195 24.89 -21.23 8.89
C ARG A 195 23.94 -20.11 9.29
N THR A 196 22.66 -20.32 9.07
CA THR A 196 21.63 -19.29 9.26
C THR A 196 20.45 -19.83 10.05
N GLN A 197 19.96 -19.02 10.99
CA GLN A 197 18.71 -19.25 11.72
C GLN A 197 17.69 -18.17 11.35
N TYR A 198 16.47 -18.60 11.05
CA TYR A 198 15.42 -17.70 10.58
C TYR A 198 14.01 -18.17 10.98
N PHE A 199 13.08 -17.23 10.96
CA PHE A 199 11.65 -17.52 11.01
C PHE A 199 11.00 -17.13 9.69
N GLU A 200 9.93 -17.83 9.34
CA GLU A 200 9.04 -17.39 8.27
C GLU A 200 8.03 -16.36 8.78
N GLY A 201 7.59 -15.52 7.86
CA GLY A 201 6.45 -14.66 8.03
C GLY A 201 5.78 -14.42 6.68
N SER A 202 4.81 -13.50 6.68
CA SER A 202 4.09 -13.15 5.46
C SER A 202 4.06 -11.65 5.26
N TRP A 203 3.80 -11.22 4.03
CA TRP A 203 3.52 -9.84 3.73
C TRP A 203 2.34 -9.73 2.78
N VAL A 204 1.65 -8.60 2.88
CA VAL A 204 0.53 -8.24 2.01
C VAL A 204 0.60 -6.76 1.68
N VAL A 205 0.21 -6.43 0.44
CA VAL A 205 0.00 -5.07 -0.04
C VAL A 205 -1.41 -4.96 -0.60
N ASP A 206 -2.09 -3.88 -0.24
CA ASP A 206 -3.41 -3.55 -0.75
C ASP A 206 -3.55 -2.03 -0.95
N ASN A 207 -4.66 -1.62 -1.55
CA ASN A 207 -5.04 -0.21 -1.59
C ASN A 207 -6.26 0.00 -0.68
N PRO A 208 -6.12 0.69 0.46
CA PRO A 208 -7.19 0.80 1.46
C PRO A 208 -8.43 1.54 0.91
N TYR A 209 -8.26 2.37 -0.12
CA TYR A 209 -9.32 3.13 -0.75
C TYR A 209 -10.07 2.33 -1.82
N ALA A 210 -9.43 1.34 -2.44
CA ALA A 210 -10.07 0.42 -3.38
C ALA A 210 -10.61 -0.87 -2.72
N LEU A 211 -10.37 -1.12 -1.43
CA LEU A 211 -10.99 -2.25 -0.73
C LEU A 211 -12.52 -2.12 -0.70
N ASN A 212 -13.24 -3.23 -0.84
CA ASN A 212 -14.71 -3.30 -0.73
C ASN A 212 -15.47 -2.42 -1.75
N THR A 213 -14.90 -2.18 -2.93
CA THR A 213 -15.57 -1.46 -4.04
C THR A 213 -16.36 -2.40 -4.95
N GLY A 214 -16.86 -3.51 -4.41
CA GLY A 214 -17.62 -4.52 -5.15
C GLY A 214 -16.77 -5.22 -6.22
N LEU A 215 -17.26 -5.26 -7.45
CA LEU A 215 -16.59 -5.91 -8.60
C LEU A 215 -15.21 -5.29 -8.92
N ASP A 216 -14.97 -4.06 -8.48
CA ASP A 216 -13.70 -3.36 -8.70
C ASP A 216 -12.68 -3.57 -7.58
N THR A 217 -13.00 -4.40 -6.58
CA THR A 217 -12.09 -4.68 -5.45
C THR A 217 -10.83 -5.38 -5.97
N PRO A 218 -9.63 -4.78 -5.84
CA PRO A 218 -8.40 -5.41 -6.27
C PRO A 218 -8.06 -6.62 -5.40
N HIS A 219 -7.41 -7.63 -5.98
CA HIS A 219 -6.80 -8.70 -5.19
C HIS A 219 -5.51 -8.17 -4.53
N PRO A 220 -5.33 -8.41 -3.23
CA PRO A 220 -4.09 -8.02 -2.56
C PRO A 220 -2.92 -8.89 -3.04
N ASP A 221 -1.77 -8.27 -3.26
CA ASP A 221 -0.52 -8.97 -3.53
C ASP A 221 0.09 -9.44 -2.20
N LYS A 222 0.62 -10.66 -2.18
CA LYS A 222 1.12 -11.29 -0.94
C LYS A 222 2.29 -12.22 -1.20
N GLY A 223 3.09 -12.48 -0.17
CA GLY A 223 4.20 -13.44 -0.24
C GLY A 223 4.74 -13.85 1.13
N GLN A 224 5.73 -14.75 1.11
CA GLN A 224 6.45 -15.20 2.30
C GLN A 224 7.76 -14.42 2.49
N VAL A 225 8.10 -14.10 3.73
CA VAL A 225 9.36 -13.41 4.09
C VAL A 225 10.16 -14.24 5.09
N GLY A 226 11.48 -14.31 4.91
CA GLY A 226 12.40 -14.92 5.88
C GLY A 226 13.03 -13.85 6.76
N HIS A 227 12.72 -13.87 8.06
CA HIS A 227 13.39 -13.00 9.04
C HIS A 227 14.60 -13.71 9.61
N ILE A 228 15.78 -13.29 9.18
CA ILE A 228 17.06 -13.86 9.58
C ILE A 228 17.43 -13.31 10.96
N CYS A 229 17.48 -14.19 11.96
CA CYS A 229 17.78 -13.81 13.34
C CYS A 229 19.27 -13.92 13.64
N HIS A 230 19.91 -14.93 13.07
CA HIS A 230 21.34 -15.16 13.22
C HIS A 230 21.92 -15.71 11.94
N GLN A 231 23.07 -15.17 11.53
CA GLN A 231 23.79 -15.65 10.36
C GLN A 231 25.29 -15.60 10.63
N ARG A 232 25.95 -16.75 10.49
CA ARG A 232 27.36 -16.94 10.82
C ARG A 232 28.10 -17.52 9.63
N LEU A 233 29.21 -16.86 9.28
CA LEU A 233 30.19 -17.39 8.35
C LEU A 233 30.96 -18.53 9.03
N ILE A 234 30.86 -19.74 8.47
CA ILE A 234 31.60 -20.91 8.94
C ILE A 234 33.01 -20.89 8.36
N LYS A 235 33.12 -20.66 7.05
CA LYS A 235 34.37 -20.72 6.30
C LYS A 235 34.28 -19.85 5.06
N SER A 236 35.39 -19.25 4.67
CA SER A 236 35.58 -18.66 3.35
C SER A 236 36.76 -19.35 2.67
N THR A 237 36.60 -19.76 1.41
CA THR A 237 37.66 -20.34 0.58
C THR A 237 37.78 -19.58 -0.72
N PRO A 238 39.00 -19.36 -1.24
CA PRO A 238 39.18 -18.78 -2.57
C PRO A 238 38.51 -19.61 -3.66
#